data_AF-A0A819SS22-F1
#
_entry.id   AF-A0A819SS22-F1
#
_cell.length_a   1.000
_cell.length_b   1.000
_cell.length_c   1.000
_cell.angle_alpha   90.00
_cell.angle_beta   90.00
_cell.angle_gamma   90.00
#
_symmetry.space_group_name_H-M   'P 1'
#
loop_
_entity.id
_entity.type
_entity.pdbx_description
1 polymer ?
#
loop_
_entity_poly.entity_id
_entity_poly.type
_entity_poly.pdbx_seq_one_letter_code
_entity_poly.pdbx_strand_id
1 'polypeptide(L)'
;IRYFGLIAWPILVCSTLLTSFIGILHYDTCTSYSIVLLLLTIHFECLILALVKQLTSIVGGSCIGYALVAPAFESRDNGLFSNSRNVQILSQQEAYDSSQRCTNILNGLERFMANNLIDIFACDYSSTGIPMNFVDTKLKTFFARRTNDGRHYDTYFFYFSGPTCDNGDIILSDNQKITLNLLFQWWCENESSLTSRLILVFDTFNSHKWLKQIRCQTFNNSCKPSVFVILQTFNRQKKMPKLIELGQVHLGIFTEIWLKLNMVDETSTTNHDSNASWRANHLEPKCSFSYYYPEFNFRQPSSADVDIYLNEHSFLQRLHLIYHLLTYIPSLFIYPFLYIFNCIKRWRFHLLAPRVVDTYHGFKLFVR
;
A
#
# COMPACT_ATOMS: atom_id res chain seq x y z
N ILE A 1 8.57 -19.21 2.57
CA ILE A 1 9.21 -18.29 3.56
C ILE A 1 8.18 -17.55 4.42
N ARG A 2 7.18 -16.85 3.86
CA ARG A 2 6.11 -16.20 4.66
C ARG A 2 5.37 -17.16 5.58
N TYR A 3 4.97 -18.33 5.07
CA TYR A 3 4.32 -19.39 5.86
C TYR A 3 5.20 -19.82 7.06
N PHE A 4 6.50 -20.03 6.82
CA PHE A 4 7.45 -20.34 7.87
C PHE A 4 7.54 -19.23 8.93
N GLY A 5 7.64 -17.96 8.53
CA GLY A 5 7.70 -16.83 9.46
C GLY A 5 6.42 -16.69 10.32
N LEU A 6 5.25 -16.86 9.70
CA LEU A 6 3.95 -16.80 10.39
C LEU A 6 3.72 -17.96 11.36
N ILE A 7 4.25 -19.15 11.06
CA ILE A 7 4.20 -20.31 11.95
C ILE A 7 5.27 -20.22 13.06
N ALA A 8 6.48 -19.77 12.71
CA ALA A 8 7.60 -19.70 13.65
C ALA A 8 7.43 -18.57 14.67
N TRP A 9 6.85 -17.43 14.28
CA TRP A 9 6.65 -16.29 15.18
C TRP A 9 5.89 -16.64 16.48
N PRO A 10 4.68 -17.24 16.45
CA PRO A 10 3.96 -17.59 17.67
C PRO A 10 4.70 -18.65 18.50
N ILE A 11 5.37 -19.62 17.86
CA ILE A 11 6.16 -20.65 18.54
C ILE A 11 7.33 -20.00 19.30
N LEU A 12 8.05 -19.07 18.67
CA LEU A 12 9.15 -18.36 19.31
C LEU A 12 8.69 -17.48 20.46
N VAL A 13 7.54 -16.78 20.33
CA VAL A 13 6.95 -16.02 21.44
C VAL A 13 6.59 -16.93 22.61
N CYS A 14 6.00 -18.09 22.36
CA CYS A 14 5.71 -19.05 23.42
C CYS A 14 6.99 -19.61 24.06
N SER A 15 8.04 -19.86 23.27
CA SER A 15 9.35 -20.27 23.78
C SER A 15 9.93 -19.21 24.71
N THR A 16 9.94 -17.94 24.30
CA THR A 16 10.51 -16.85 25.12
C THR A 16 9.73 -16.63 26.41
N LEU A 17 8.40 -16.75 26.37
CA LEU A 17 7.55 -16.69 27.56
C LEU A 17 7.81 -17.86 28.51
N LEU A 18 8.01 -19.07 27.97
CA LEU A 18 8.33 -20.25 28.76
C LEU A 18 9.71 -20.10 29.42
N THR A 19 10.72 -19.65 28.68
CA THR A 19 12.07 -19.37 29.20
C THR A 19 12.03 -18.33 30.32
N SER A 20 11.25 -17.26 30.14
CA SER A 20 11.01 -16.24 31.18
C SER A 20 10.33 -16.82 32.42
N PHE A 21 9.29 -17.65 32.23
CA PHE A 21 8.57 -18.29 33.33
C PHE A 21 9.45 -19.26 34.12
N ILE A 22 10.25 -20.08 33.44
CA ILE A 22 11.24 -20.97 34.08
C ILE A 22 12.24 -20.14 34.87
N GLY A 23 12.69 -19.00 34.33
CA GLY A 23 13.56 -18.07 35.04
C GLY A 23 12.97 -17.53 36.34
N ILE A 24 11.70 -17.15 36.31
CA ILE A 24 10.97 -16.68 37.51
C ILE A 24 10.84 -17.79 38.54
N LEU A 25 10.48 -19.01 38.13
CA LEU A 25 10.36 -20.16 39.04
C LEU A 25 11.72 -20.57 39.63
N HIS A 26 12.81 -20.40 38.88
CA HIS A 26 14.14 -20.78 39.32
C HIS A 26 14.85 -19.68 40.13
N TYR A 27 14.22 -18.51 40.31
CA TYR A 27 14.80 -17.33 40.96
C TYR A 27 15.32 -17.63 42.37
N ASP A 28 14.56 -18.40 43.16
CA ASP A 28 14.90 -18.71 44.56
C ASP A 28 16.11 -19.66 44.70
N THR A 29 16.44 -20.42 43.66
CA THR A 29 17.54 -21.41 43.67
C THR A 29 18.72 -21.01 42.78
N CYS A 30 18.70 -19.80 42.21
CA CYS A 30 19.68 -19.39 41.20
C CYS A 30 21.04 -19.01 41.79
N THR A 31 22.10 -19.52 41.15
CA THR A 31 23.47 -19.04 41.34
C THR A 31 23.75 -17.87 40.39
N SER A 32 24.79 -17.07 40.65
CA SER A 32 25.15 -15.94 39.78
C SER A 32 25.38 -16.37 38.32
N TYR A 33 25.96 -17.55 38.09
CA TYR A 33 26.17 -18.11 36.75
C TYR A 33 24.87 -18.48 36.03
N SER A 34 23.86 -19.00 36.74
CA SER A 34 22.57 -19.35 36.12
C SER A 34 21.78 -18.11 35.69
N ILE A 35 21.89 -17.01 36.44
CA ILE A 35 21.27 -15.73 36.07
C ILE A 35 21.90 -15.16 34.79
N VAL A 36 23.23 -15.21 34.66
CA VAL A 36 23.93 -14.73 33.46
C VAL A 36 23.55 -15.57 32.23
N LEU A 37 23.50 -16.90 32.38
CA LEU A 37 23.12 -17.80 31.29
C LEU A 37 21.67 -17.55 30.83
N LEU A 38 20.76 -17.30 31.76
CA LEU A 38 19.35 -17.01 31.47
C LEU A 38 19.18 -15.69 30.72
N LEU A 39 19.85 -14.63 31.16
CA LEU A 39 19.84 -13.33 30.49
C LEU A 39 20.37 -13.42 29.06
N LEU A 40 21.48 -14.16 28.88
CA LEU A 40 22.05 -14.40 27.56
C LEU A 40 21.10 -15.18 26.66
N THR A 41 20.44 -16.22 27.19
CA THR A 41 19.44 -17.00 26.46
C THR A 41 18.26 -16.14 26.00
N ILE A 42 17.67 -15.34 26.92
CA ILE A 42 16.57 -14.42 26.58
C ILE A 42 17.02 -13.40 25.53
N HIS A 43 18.25 -12.87 25.64
CA HIS A 43 18.78 -11.94 24.65
C HIS A 43 18.86 -12.57 23.24
N PHE A 44 19.39 -13.79 23.13
CA PHE A 44 19.45 -14.51 21.86
C PHE A 44 18.07 -14.85 21.31
N GLU A 45 17.14 -15.29 22.15
CA GLU A 45 15.77 -15.54 21.74
C GLU A 45 15.08 -14.26 21.25
N CYS A 46 15.32 -13.11 21.90
CA CYS A 46 14.80 -11.82 21.44
C CYS A 46 15.40 -11.38 20.10
N LEU A 47 16.69 -11.64 19.88
CA LEU A 47 17.35 -11.37 18.59
C LEU A 47 16.74 -12.23 17.47
N ILE A 48 16.55 -13.53 17.71
CA ILE A 48 15.91 -14.44 16.75
C ILE A 48 14.47 -14.00 16.48
N LEU A 49 13.72 -13.64 17.51
CA LEU A 49 12.36 -13.13 17.37
C LEU A 49 12.31 -11.84 16.52
N ALA A 50 13.24 -10.91 16.76
CA ALA A 50 13.36 -9.68 16.00
C ALA A 50 13.69 -9.96 14.52
N LEU A 51 14.62 -10.88 14.26
CA LEU A 51 15.02 -11.27 12.91
C LEU A 51 13.87 -11.96 12.16
N VAL A 52 13.17 -12.90 12.80
CA VAL A 52 12.00 -13.57 12.20
C VAL A 52 10.89 -12.56 11.94
N LYS A 53 10.68 -11.59 12.84
CA LYS A 53 9.71 -10.52 12.63
C LYS A 53 10.10 -9.64 11.42
N GLN A 54 11.37 -9.27 11.29
CA GLN A 54 11.87 -8.52 10.13
C GLN A 54 11.73 -9.32 8.84
N LEU A 55 12.13 -10.60 8.84
CA LEU A 55 11.99 -11.49 7.69
C LEU A 55 10.52 -11.64 7.26
N THR A 56 9.62 -11.81 8.23
CA THR A 56 8.17 -11.89 7.97
C THR A 56 7.61 -10.56 7.47
N SER A 57 8.18 -9.42 7.90
CA SER A 57 7.79 -8.09 7.44
C SER A 57 8.30 -7.78 6.03
N ILE A 58 9.46 -8.33 5.64
CA ILE A 58 10.07 -8.15 4.31
C ILE A 58 9.38 -9.06 3.29
N VAL A 59 9.05 -10.30 3.69
CA VAL A 59 8.26 -11.20 2.85
C VAL A 59 6.78 -10.84 3.02
N GLY A 60 6.40 -9.72 2.40
CA GLY A 60 5.05 -9.16 2.41
C GLY A 60 3.97 -10.08 1.84
N GLY A 61 2.75 -9.56 1.82
CA GLY A 61 1.62 -10.22 1.14
C GLY A 61 1.82 -10.39 -0.37
N SER A 62 0.92 -11.11 -1.05
CA SER A 62 0.89 -11.03 -2.51
C SER A 62 0.40 -9.64 -2.95
N CYS A 63 1.12 -9.01 -3.87
CA CYS A 63 0.79 -7.68 -4.38
C CYS A 63 0.66 -7.72 -5.90
N ILE A 64 -0.39 -7.11 -6.44
CA ILE A 64 -0.56 -6.92 -7.88
C ILE A 64 -0.67 -5.43 -8.21
N GLY A 65 0.05 -4.99 -9.23
CA GLY A 65 0.16 -3.60 -9.66
C GLY A 65 -0.46 -3.37 -11.04
N TYR A 66 -1.26 -2.31 -11.17
CA TYR A 66 -1.74 -1.79 -12.45
C TYR A 66 -1.39 -0.30 -12.55
N ALA A 67 -0.71 0.09 -13.62
CA ALA A 67 -0.38 1.48 -13.89
C ALA A 67 -1.06 1.95 -15.18
N LEU A 68 -1.75 3.08 -15.12
CA LEU A 68 -2.41 3.71 -16.25
C LEU A 68 -1.93 5.16 -16.38
N VAL A 69 -1.27 5.46 -17.50
CA VAL A 69 -0.69 6.78 -17.78
C VAL A 69 -1.30 7.35 -19.04
N ALA A 70 -1.91 8.51 -18.92
CA ALA A 70 -2.36 9.34 -20.02
C ALA A 70 -1.63 10.70 -19.97
N PRO A 71 -1.23 11.25 -21.13
CA PRO A 71 -0.69 12.59 -21.17
C PRO A 71 -1.78 13.57 -20.74
N ALA A 72 -1.48 14.42 -19.77
CA ALA A 72 -2.37 15.49 -19.38
C ALA A 72 -1.67 16.83 -19.49
N PHE A 73 -2.39 17.76 -20.11
CA PHE A 73 -1.97 19.12 -20.34
C PHE A 73 -2.85 20.01 -19.47
N GLU A 74 -2.22 20.92 -18.74
CA GLU A 74 -2.95 21.90 -17.95
C GLU A 74 -3.56 22.91 -18.92
N SER A 75 -4.89 22.92 -19.03
CA SER A 75 -5.59 23.92 -19.83
C SER A 75 -5.30 25.30 -19.23
N ARG A 76 -4.80 26.20 -20.06
CA ARG A 76 -4.40 27.56 -19.71
C ARG A 76 -5.53 28.43 -19.15
N ASP A 77 -6.79 28.01 -19.33
CA ASP A 77 -7.97 28.70 -18.83
C ASP A 77 -8.70 27.90 -17.75
N ASN A 78 -8.94 28.57 -16.62
CA ASN A 78 -9.74 28.14 -15.49
C ASN A 78 -11.03 27.40 -15.94
N GLY A 79 -11.11 26.11 -15.66
CA GLY A 79 -12.38 25.40 -15.43
C GLY A 79 -13.25 25.04 -16.63
N LEU A 80 -12.70 24.92 -17.84
CA LEU A 80 -13.51 24.67 -19.04
C LEU A 80 -13.13 23.44 -19.87
N PHE A 81 -12.70 22.35 -19.23
CA PHE A 81 -12.88 21.01 -19.83
C PHE A 81 -14.37 20.60 -19.93
N SER A 82 -15.30 21.43 -19.44
CA SER A 82 -16.72 21.10 -19.42
C SER A 82 -17.54 21.70 -20.55
N ASN A 83 -17.10 22.69 -21.34
CA ASN A 83 -17.99 23.30 -22.35
C ASN A 83 -17.37 24.10 -23.52
N SER A 84 -16.05 24.24 -23.67
CA SER A 84 -15.48 24.95 -24.82
C SER A 84 -14.63 24.05 -25.71
N ARG A 85 -15.03 24.00 -26.99
CA ARG A 85 -14.39 23.34 -28.13
C ARG A 85 -13.02 23.94 -28.48
N ASN A 86 -12.12 24.11 -27.52
CA ASN A 86 -10.75 24.48 -27.83
C ASN A 86 -9.90 23.23 -27.74
N VAL A 87 -9.92 22.45 -28.83
CA VAL A 87 -8.86 21.45 -29.09
C VAL A 87 -7.58 22.25 -29.21
N GLN A 88 -6.82 22.33 -28.12
CA GLN A 88 -5.50 22.93 -28.16
C GLN A 88 -4.63 21.98 -28.96
N ILE A 89 -4.39 22.32 -30.24
CA ILE A 89 -3.47 21.59 -31.10
C ILE A 89 -2.09 21.81 -30.49
N LEU A 90 -1.58 20.76 -29.85
CA LEU A 90 -0.22 20.74 -29.34
C LEU A 90 0.74 20.80 -30.52
N SER A 91 1.85 21.51 -30.35
CA SER A 91 2.94 21.39 -31.31
C SER A 91 3.46 19.95 -31.31
N GLN A 92 3.97 19.47 -32.44
CA GLN A 92 4.52 18.11 -32.54
C GLN A 92 5.64 17.87 -31.51
N GLN A 93 6.39 18.92 -31.19
CA GLN A 93 7.45 18.88 -30.18
C GLN A 93 6.89 18.66 -28.76
N GLU A 94 5.87 19.41 -28.36
CA GLU A 94 5.26 19.26 -27.02
C GLU A 94 4.57 17.91 -26.84
N ALA A 95 3.96 17.37 -27.91
CA ALA A 95 3.37 16.04 -27.90
C ALA A 95 4.45 14.95 -27.75
N TYR A 96 5.57 15.08 -28.47
CA TYR A 96 6.71 14.17 -28.36
C TYR A 96 7.32 14.20 -26.95
N ASP A 97 7.60 15.39 -26.41
CA ASP A 97 8.19 15.57 -25.08
C ASP A 97 7.25 15.04 -23.97
N SER A 98 5.94 15.20 -24.13
CA SER A 98 4.94 14.62 -23.22
C SER A 98 4.92 13.10 -23.28
N SER A 99 4.97 12.51 -24.48
CA SER A 99 5.04 11.06 -24.67
C SER A 99 6.32 10.47 -24.07
N GLN A 100 7.46 11.12 -24.27
CA GLN A 100 8.74 10.68 -23.71
C GLN A 100 8.70 10.70 -22.17
N ARG A 101 8.12 11.74 -21.57
CA ARG A 101 7.91 11.82 -20.12
C ARG A 101 7.01 10.70 -19.59
N CYS A 102 5.87 10.45 -20.23
CA CYS A 102 4.97 9.36 -19.84
C CYS A 102 5.66 7.99 -19.90
N THR A 103 6.47 7.77 -20.94
CA THR A 103 7.25 6.54 -21.11
C THR A 103 8.31 6.39 -20.01
N ASN A 104 9.00 7.47 -19.65
CA ASN A 104 9.97 7.46 -18.55
C ASN A 104 9.32 7.14 -17.20
N ILE A 105 8.11 7.66 -16.94
CA ILE A 105 7.34 7.36 -15.73
C ILE A 105 6.95 5.88 -15.70
N LEU A 106 6.45 5.34 -16.80
CA LEU A 106 6.09 3.92 -16.90
C LEU A 106 7.28 3.01 -16.69
N ASN A 107 8.42 3.27 -17.34
CA ASN A 107 9.65 2.52 -17.14
C ASN A 107 10.14 2.60 -15.68
N GLY A 108 10.00 3.76 -15.03
CA GLY A 108 10.32 3.92 -13.62
C GLY A 108 9.40 3.10 -12.70
N LEU A 109 8.10 3.07 -13.00
CA LEU A 109 7.12 2.28 -12.27
C LEU A 109 7.30 0.78 -12.45
N GLU A 110 7.60 0.31 -13.66
CA GLU A 110 7.88 -1.11 -13.91
C GLU A 110 9.11 -1.57 -13.12
N ARG A 111 10.19 -0.79 -13.13
CA ARG A 111 11.38 -1.06 -12.31
C ARG A 111 11.05 -1.06 -10.83
N PHE A 112 10.23 -0.11 -10.38
CA PHE A 112 9.79 -0.05 -8.98
C PHE A 112 8.95 -1.26 -8.57
N MET A 113 8.02 -1.70 -9.42
CA MET A 113 7.21 -2.89 -9.17
C MET A 113 8.09 -4.15 -9.13
N ALA A 114 9.01 -4.28 -10.07
CA ALA A 114 9.97 -5.39 -10.11
C ALA A 114 10.85 -5.44 -8.86
N ASN A 115 11.40 -4.29 -8.43
CA ASN A 115 12.26 -4.21 -7.24
C ASN A 115 11.51 -4.55 -5.95
N ASN A 116 10.23 -4.22 -5.86
CA ASN A 116 9.38 -4.49 -4.68
C ASN A 116 8.61 -5.82 -4.76
N LEU A 117 8.93 -6.70 -5.72
CA LEU A 117 8.26 -7.99 -5.91
C LEU A 117 6.74 -7.87 -6.09
N ILE A 118 6.29 -6.81 -6.77
CA ILE A 118 4.89 -6.58 -7.13
C ILE A 118 4.62 -7.23 -8.49
N ASP A 119 3.62 -8.10 -8.56
CA ASP A 119 3.20 -8.70 -9.84
C ASP A 119 2.61 -7.62 -10.74
N ILE A 120 3.20 -7.43 -11.92
CA ILE A 120 2.74 -6.43 -12.87
C ILE A 120 1.57 -7.00 -13.66
N PHE A 121 0.37 -6.43 -13.48
CA PHE A 121 -0.79 -6.76 -14.31
C PHE A 121 -0.68 -6.11 -15.69
N ALA A 122 -0.50 -4.80 -15.71
CA ALA A 122 -0.29 -4.03 -16.93
C ALA A 122 0.27 -2.63 -16.60
N CYS A 123 1.00 -2.07 -17.57
CA CYS A 123 1.48 -0.70 -17.58
C CYS A 123 1.03 -0.06 -18.90
N ASP A 124 -0.14 0.58 -18.89
CA ASP A 124 -0.76 1.11 -20.10
C ASP A 124 -0.41 2.58 -20.32
N TYR A 125 -0.03 2.89 -21.56
CA TYR A 125 0.07 4.25 -22.06
C TYR A 125 -1.08 4.53 -23.04
N SER A 126 -1.77 5.64 -22.86
CA SER A 126 -2.86 6.05 -23.75
C SER A 126 -2.61 7.45 -24.30
N SER A 127 -2.12 7.54 -25.55
CA SER A 127 -1.84 8.82 -26.22
C SER A 127 -3.10 9.57 -26.68
N THR A 128 -4.16 8.86 -27.08
CA THR A 128 -5.39 9.42 -27.68
C THR A 128 -6.56 9.57 -26.69
N GLY A 129 -6.28 9.42 -25.39
CA GLY A 129 -7.31 9.37 -24.35
C GLY A 129 -7.88 7.97 -24.12
N ILE A 130 -8.36 7.75 -22.90
CA ILE A 130 -8.73 6.42 -22.41
C ILE A 130 -10.26 6.26 -22.53
N PRO A 131 -10.78 5.24 -23.26
CA PRO A 131 -12.22 5.01 -23.36
C PRO A 131 -12.76 4.28 -22.13
N MET A 132 -14.03 4.55 -21.78
CA MET A 132 -14.65 3.95 -20.57
C MET A 132 -14.74 2.44 -20.62
N ASN A 133 -15.14 1.88 -21.76
CA ASN A 133 -15.29 0.43 -21.91
C ASN A 133 -13.96 -0.30 -21.66
N PHE A 134 -12.84 0.31 -22.04
CA PHE A 134 -11.51 -0.23 -21.78
C PHE A 134 -11.19 -0.21 -20.28
N VAL A 135 -11.46 0.89 -19.59
CA VAL A 135 -11.18 1.00 -18.15
C VAL A 135 -12.08 0.08 -17.34
N ASP A 136 -13.38 0.04 -17.63
CA ASP A 136 -14.35 -0.81 -16.93
C ASP A 136 -13.96 -2.29 -17.03
N THR A 137 -13.72 -2.78 -18.26
CA THR A 137 -13.31 -4.18 -18.47
C THR A 137 -11.96 -4.46 -17.82
N LYS A 138 -10.97 -3.57 -18.01
CA LYS A 138 -9.62 -3.80 -17.50
C LYS A 138 -9.55 -3.75 -15.98
N LEU A 139 -10.20 -2.80 -15.32
CA LEU A 139 -10.25 -2.75 -13.86
C LEU A 139 -11.03 -3.91 -13.27
N LYS A 140 -12.15 -4.33 -13.88
CA LYS A 140 -12.86 -5.53 -13.45
C LYS A 140 -11.97 -6.78 -13.56
N THR A 141 -11.25 -6.95 -14.67
CA THR A 141 -10.31 -8.08 -14.81
C THR A 141 -9.13 -8.00 -13.83
N PHE A 142 -8.64 -6.79 -13.54
CA PHE A 142 -7.60 -6.56 -12.55
C PHE A 142 -8.06 -6.97 -11.15
N PHE A 143 -9.24 -6.52 -10.71
CA PHE A 143 -9.78 -6.86 -9.40
C PHE A 143 -10.23 -8.32 -9.27
N ALA A 144 -10.58 -8.96 -10.39
CA ALA A 144 -10.90 -10.38 -10.44
C ALA A 144 -9.65 -11.30 -10.49
N ARG A 145 -8.46 -10.75 -10.71
CA ARG A 145 -7.23 -11.53 -10.85
C ARG A 145 -6.93 -12.31 -9.57
N ARG A 146 -6.44 -13.53 -9.75
CA ARG A 146 -6.05 -14.45 -8.69
C ARG A 146 -4.58 -14.84 -8.87
N THR A 147 -3.93 -15.17 -7.76
CA THR A 147 -2.58 -15.76 -7.73
C THR A 147 -2.61 -17.15 -8.37
N ASN A 148 -1.42 -17.71 -8.65
CA ASN A 148 -1.28 -19.04 -9.23
C ASN A 148 -1.97 -20.15 -8.39
N ASP A 149 -2.11 -19.93 -7.08
CA ASP A 149 -2.81 -20.83 -6.16
C ASP A 149 -4.35 -20.68 -6.21
N GLY A 150 -4.87 -19.85 -7.12
CA GLY A 150 -6.31 -19.57 -7.24
C GLY A 150 -6.87 -18.63 -6.15
N ARG A 151 -6.01 -17.99 -5.35
CA ARG A 151 -6.41 -17.08 -4.26
C ARG A 151 -6.39 -15.62 -4.71
N HIS A 152 -7.14 -14.73 -4.05
CA HIS A 152 -7.03 -13.30 -4.31
C HIS A 152 -5.72 -12.70 -3.77
N TYR A 153 -5.24 -11.64 -4.41
CA TYR A 153 -4.07 -10.89 -3.94
C TYR A 153 -4.36 -10.19 -2.62
N ASP A 154 -3.41 -10.16 -1.68
CA ASP A 154 -3.58 -9.44 -0.42
C ASP A 154 -3.64 -7.91 -0.64
N THR A 155 -2.98 -7.42 -1.70
CA THR A 155 -2.87 -5.99 -2.01
C THR A 155 -3.02 -5.71 -3.50
N TYR A 156 -3.86 -4.75 -3.83
CA TYR A 156 -4.02 -4.21 -5.18
C TYR A 156 -3.46 -2.80 -5.20
N PHE A 157 -2.45 -2.59 -6.03
CA PHE A 157 -1.81 -1.31 -6.25
C PHE A 157 -2.29 -0.74 -7.59
N PHE A 158 -3.00 0.39 -7.56
CA PHE A 158 -3.42 1.09 -8.76
C PHE A 158 -2.78 2.46 -8.83
N TYR A 159 -1.99 2.68 -9.87
CA TYR A 159 -1.37 3.95 -10.18
C TYR A 159 -2.08 4.60 -11.36
N PHE A 160 -2.41 5.88 -11.23
CA PHE A 160 -2.97 6.67 -12.33
C PHE A 160 -2.29 8.02 -12.45
N SER A 161 -1.92 8.37 -13.67
CA SER A 161 -1.53 9.73 -14.05
C SER A 161 -2.28 10.14 -15.31
N GLY A 162 -2.89 11.32 -15.29
CA GLY A 162 -3.72 11.75 -16.41
C GLY A 162 -4.66 12.91 -16.07
N PRO A 163 -5.57 13.24 -17.01
CA PRO A 163 -6.42 14.42 -16.91
C PRO A 163 -7.52 14.23 -15.87
N THR A 164 -7.71 15.24 -15.02
CA THR A 164 -8.76 15.26 -14.00
C THR A 164 -9.60 16.52 -14.09
N CYS A 165 -10.91 16.38 -13.87
CA CYS A 165 -11.83 17.48 -13.68
C CYS A 165 -11.48 18.30 -12.44
N ASP A 166 -12.05 19.49 -12.34
CA ASP A 166 -11.93 20.31 -11.12
C ASP A 166 -12.40 19.56 -9.89
N ASN A 167 -13.42 18.70 -9.98
CA ASN A 167 -13.91 17.91 -8.85
C ASN A 167 -12.98 16.77 -8.40
N GLY A 168 -11.91 16.51 -9.16
CA GLY A 168 -10.99 15.39 -8.94
C GLY A 168 -11.31 14.15 -9.78
N ASP A 169 -12.45 14.14 -10.48
CA ASP A 169 -12.88 13.01 -11.31
C ASP A 169 -11.99 12.81 -12.54
N ILE A 170 -11.72 11.57 -12.88
CA ILE A 170 -10.86 11.22 -14.01
C ILE A 170 -11.65 11.44 -15.32
N ILE A 171 -11.05 12.16 -16.27
CA ILE A 171 -11.64 12.45 -17.58
C ILE A 171 -11.27 11.34 -18.57
N LEU A 172 -12.25 10.85 -19.31
CA LEU A 172 -12.10 9.87 -20.38
C LEU A 172 -12.32 10.50 -21.76
N SER A 173 -11.93 9.79 -22.83
CA SER A 173 -12.01 10.26 -24.22
C SER A 173 -13.42 10.64 -24.69
N ASP A 174 -14.46 10.11 -24.03
CA ASP A 174 -15.86 10.22 -24.49
C ASP A 174 -16.68 11.21 -23.66
N ASN A 175 -16.05 12.21 -23.03
CA ASN A 175 -16.64 13.10 -22.01
C ASN A 175 -17.22 12.36 -20.78
N GLN A 176 -16.98 11.06 -20.67
CA GLN A 176 -17.33 10.26 -19.51
C GLN A 176 -16.33 10.52 -18.39
N LYS A 177 -16.80 10.38 -17.15
CA LYS A 177 -16.02 10.68 -15.96
C LYS A 177 -16.05 9.49 -15.03
N ILE A 178 -14.89 9.07 -14.55
CA ILE A 178 -14.80 8.08 -13.48
C ILE A 178 -14.84 8.84 -12.17
N THR A 179 -15.97 8.73 -11.49
CA THR A 179 -16.11 9.17 -10.10
C THR A 179 -15.48 8.15 -9.17
N LEU A 180 -15.00 8.64 -8.03
CA LEU A 180 -14.48 7.81 -6.96
C LEU A 180 -15.46 6.67 -6.56
N ASN A 181 -16.76 6.99 -6.53
CA ASN A 181 -17.81 6.02 -6.19
C ASN A 181 -17.90 4.87 -7.20
N LEU A 182 -17.73 5.15 -8.50
CA LEU A 182 -17.76 4.12 -9.53
C LEU A 182 -16.55 3.18 -9.41
N LEU A 183 -15.36 3.75 -9.12
CA LEU A 183 -14.16 2.96 -8.85
C LEU A 183 -14.36 2.01 -7.66
N PHE A 184 -14.98 2.52 -6.58
CA PHE A 184 -15.28 1.69 -5.42
C PHE A 184 -16.38 0.67 -5.66
N GLN A 185 -17.34 0.97 -6.54
CA GLN A 185 -18.33 0.00 -6.95
C GLN A 185 -17.66 -1.20 -7.63
N TRP A 186 -16.77 -0.96 -8.61
CA TRP A 186 -16.01 -2.04 -9.26
C TRP A 186 -15.13 -2.83 -8.30
N TRP A 187 -14.57 -2.15 -7.28
CA TRP A 187 -13.82 -2.82 -6.23
C TRP A 187 -14.71 -3.70 -5.35
N CYS A 188 -15.84 -3.17 -4.89
CA CYS A 188 -16.75 -3.85 -3.97
C CYS A 188 -17.60 -4.95 -4.64
N GLU A 189 -17.78 -4.89 -5.97
CA GLU A 189 -18.43 -5.95 -6.75
C GLU A 189 -17.71 -7.30 -6.61
N ASN A 190 -16.42 -7.30 -6.27
CA ASN A 190 -15.63 -8.50 -6.05
C ASN A 190 -15.50 -8.85 -4.55
N GLU A 191 -15.57 -10.15 -4.23
CA GLU A 191 -15.37 -10.67 -2.86
C GLU A 191 -13.96 -10.39 -2.29
N SER A 192 -13.00 -10.05 -3.17
CA SER A 192 -11.64 -9.65 -2.80
C SER A 192 -11.61 -8.41 -1.90
N SER A 193 -12.59 -7.52 -2.03
CA SER A 193 -12.67 -6.25 -1.29
C SER A 193 -12.72 -6.38 0.23
N LEU A 194 -13.17 -7.53 0.75
CA LEU A 194 -13.32 -7.79 2.18
C LEU A 194 -12.03 -8.23 2.87
N THR A 195 -11.11 -8.84 2.12
CA THR A 195 -9.87 -9.44 2.66
C THR A 195 -8.61 -8.78 2.15
N SER A 196 -8.73 -8.02 1.05
CA SER A 196 -7.62 -7.39 0.36
C SER A 196 -7.62 -5.89 0.62
N ARG A 197 -6.45 -5.27 0.56
CA ARG A 197 -6.33 -3.80 0.60
C ARG A 197 -6.15 -3.21 -0.80
N LEU A 198 -6.68 -2.01 -0.99
CA LEU A 198 -6.51 -1.22 -2.20
C LEU A 198 -5.63 0.01 -1.91
N ILE A 199 -4.53 0.13 -2.65
CA ILE A 199 -3.61 1.27 -2.59
C ILE A 199 -3.74 2.03 -3.90
N LEU A 200 -4.19 3.27 -3.82
CA LEU A 200 -4.34 4.17 -4.95
C LEU A 200 -3.23 5.23 -4.90
N VAL A 201 -2.46 5.39 -5.97
CA VAL A 201 -1.45 6.46 -6.09
C VAL A 201 -1.76 7.28 -7.33
N PHE A 202 -2.18 8.53 -7.13
CA PHE A 202 -2.55 9.43 -8.22
C PHE A 202 -1.59 10.59 -8.36
N ASP A 203 -0.95 10.66 -9.53
CA ASP A 203 -0.19 11.81 -9.99
C ASP A 203 -1.10 12.64 -10.90
N THR A 204 -1.99 13.41 -10.28
CA THR A 204 -2.95 14.29 -10.96
C THR A 204 -3.16 15.60 -10.19
N PHE A 205 -3.59 16.66 -10.88
CA PHE A 205 -3.68 17.99 -10.27
C PHE A 205 -4.80 18.14 -9.23
N ASN A 206 -5.98 17.57 -9.50
CA ASN A 206 -7.18 17.82 -8.70
C ASN A 206 -7.62 16.63 -7.82
N SER A 207 -6.90 15.50 -7.84
CA SER A 207 -7.23 14.31 -7.03
C SER A 207 -7.17 14.54 -5.52
N HIS A 208 -6.54 15.62 -5.06
CA HIS A 208 -6.56 16.01 -3.64
C HIS A 208 -7.98 16.21 -3.08
N LYS A 209 -9.00 16.43 -3.92
CA LYS A 209 -10.40 16.55 -3.49
C LYS A 209 -11.00 15.20 -3.07
N TRP A 210 -10.56 14.10 -3.68
CA TRP A 210 -10.96 12.74 -3.33
C TRP A 210 -10.47 12.31 -1.93
N LEU A 211 -9.42 12.95 -1.40
CA LEU A 211 -8.91 12.67 -0.06
C LEU A 211 -9.98 12.85 1.03
N LYS A 212 -10.82 13.89 0.91
CA LYS A 212 -11.91 14.14 1.87
C LYS A 212 -13.00 13.08 1.78
N GLN A 213 -13.36 12.67 0.56
CA GLN A 213 -14.38 11.66 0.31
C GLN A 213 -14.00 10.30 0.91
N ILE A 214 -12.73 9.90 0.77
CA ILE A 214 -12.21 8.65 1.35
C ILE A 214 -12.24 8.68 2.88
N ARG A 215 -11.85 9.82 3.48
CA ARG A 215 -11.83 9.98 4.93
C ARG A 215 -13.24 9.98 5.54
N CYS A 216 -14.19 10.63 4.88
CA CYS A 216 -15.55 10.76 5.38
C CYS A 216 -16.42 9.52 5.13
N GLN A 217 -15.91 8.51 4.41
CA GLN A 217 -16.64 7.30 4.04
C GLN A 217 -18.06 7.57 3.51
N THR A 218 -18.27 8.72 2.86
CA THR A 218 -19.52 9.03 2.15
C THR A 218 -19.51 8.27 0.83
N PHE A 219 -19.41 6.95 0.93
CA PHE A 219 -19.68 6.04 -0.16
C PHE A 219 -21.17 5.76 -0.14
N ASN A 220 -21.77 5.61 -1.31
CA ASN A 220 -23.16 5.19 -1.41
C ASN A 220 -23.40 3.94 -0.54
N ASN A 221 -24.63 3.80 -0.02
CA ASN A 221 -25.09 2.72 0.87
C ASN A 221 -24.74 1.27 0.43
N SER A 222 -24.21 1.06 -0.78
CA SER A 222 -23.79 -0.23 -1.32
C SER A 222 -22.38 -0.68 -0.89
N CYS A 223 -21.49 0.22 -0.45
CA CYS A 223 -20.16 -0.19 0.00
C CYS A 223 -20.22 -0.67 1.46
N LYS A 224 -19.86 -1.94 1.70
CA LYS A 224 -19.77 -2.51 3.05
C LYS A 224 -18.77 -1.72 3.90
N PRO A 225 -18.97 -1.58 5.23
CA PRO A 225 -18.12 -0.73 6.07
C PRO A 225 -16.64 -1.15 6.11
N SER A 226 -16.31 -2.40 5.79
CA SER A 226 -14.99 -3.00 5.97
C SER A 226 -14.08 -2.95 4.72
N VAL A 227 -13.91 -1.78 4.09
CA VAL A 227 -12.98 -1.65 2.95
C VAL A 227 -11.67 -1.01 3.40
N PHE A 228 -10.55 -1.69 3.12
CA PHE A 228 -9.20 -1.19 3.41
C PHE A 228 -8.66 -0.43 2.20
N VAL A 229 -8.73 0.91 2.25
CA VAL A 229 -8.32 1.76 1.12
C VAL A 229 -7.37 2.86 1.57
N ILE A 230 -6.37 3.11 0.73
CA ILE A 230 -5.48 4.25 0.83
C ILE A 230 -5.47 4.99 -0.48
N LEU A 231 -5.44 6.32 -0.41
CA LEU A 231 -5.15 7.18 -1.54
C LEU A 231 -3.99 8.10 -1.21
N GLN A 232 -2.91 8.00 -2.00
CA GLN A 232 -1.82 8.95 -2.01
C GLN A 232 -1.93 9.85 -3.24
N THR A 233 -1.94 11.16 -3.00
CA THR A 233 -1.88 12.19 -4.04
C THR A 233 -0.92 13.29 -3.62
N PHE A 234 -0.75 14.30 -4.44
CA PHE A 234 -0.07 15.53 -4.02
C PHE A 234 -1.03 16.71 -4.02
N ASN A 235 -0.61 17.77 -3.33
CA ASN A 235 -1.20 19.08 -3.44
C ASN A 235 -0.10 20.09 -3.76
N ARG A 236 -0.40 21.03 -4.64
CA ARG A 236 0.55 22.09 -4.98
C ARG A 236 0.57 23.14 -3.87
N GLN A 237 1.75 23.65 -3.55
CA GLN A 237 1.84 24.80 -2.67
C GLN A 237 1.33 26.05 -3.41
N LYS A 238 0.26 26.67 -2.91
CA LYS A 238 -0.41 27.83 -3.51
C LYS A 238 0.47 29.09 -3.66
N LYS A 239 1.74 29.05 -3.20
CA LYS A 239 2.53 30.26 -2.97
C LYS A 239 3.14 30.88 -4.24
N MET A 240 3.23 30.19 -5.39
CA MET A 240 3.81 30.79 -6.61
C MET A 240 3.21 30.23 -7.91
N PRO A 241 2.23 30.93 -8.55
CA PRO A 241 1.70 30.56 -9.87
C PRO A 241 2.69 30.80 -11.03
N LYS A 242 3.77 31.58 -10.83
CA LYS A 242 4.73 31.97 -11.88
C LYS A 242 5.62 30.83 -12.41
N LEU A 243 5.87 29.76 -11.64
CA LEU A 243 6.66 28.61 -12.12
C LEU A 243 5.89 27.71 -13.10
N ILE A 244 4.56 27.79 -13.09
CA ILE A 244 3.69 27.05 -14.01
C ILE A 244 3.74 27.70 -15.40
N GLU A 245 3.77 29.04 -15.45
CA GLU A 245 3.95 29.82 -16.69
C GLU A 245 5.32 29.58 -17.36
N LEU A 246 6.32 29.16 -16.58
CA LEU A 246 7.66 28.77 -17.05
C LEU A 246 7.77 27.28 -17.42
N GLY A 247 6.69 26.49 -17.27
CA GLY A 247 6.72 25.05 -17.56
C GLY A 247 7.65 24.27 -16.63
N GLN A 248 7.75 24.63 -15.35
CA GLN A 248 8.65 23.94 -14.41
C GLN A 248 7.93 22.90 -13.54
N VAL A 249 6.59 22.93 -13.46
CA VAL A 249 5.78 21.95 -12.72
C VAL A 249 4.86 21.20 -13.69
N HIS A 250 5.16 19.92 -13.91
CA HIS A 250 4.42 19.04 -14.81
C HIS A 250 3.96 17.76 -14.10
N LEU A 251 2.98 17.07 -14.67
CA LEU A 251 2.62 15.71 -14.24
C LEU A 251 3.83 14.80 -14.43
N GLY A 252 4.09 13.95 -13.45
CA GLY A 252 5.26 13.07 -13.42
C GLY A 252 6.36 13.49 -12.46
N ILE A 253 6.48 14.78 -12.11
CA ILE A 253 7.50 15.22 -11.14
C ILE A 253 7.23 14.62 -9.77
N PHE A 254 5.96 14.54 -9.38
CA PHE A 254 5.58 13.85 -8.15
C PHE A 254 6.03 12.39 -8.18
N THR A 255 5.73 11.69 -9.28
CA THR A 255 6.10 10.27 -9.43
C THR A 255 7.62 10.07 -9.46
N GLU A 256 8.37 10.95 -10.11
CA GLU A 256 9.82 10.87 -10.14
C GLU A 256 10.43 11.00 -8.73
N ILE A 257 9.96 11.96 -7.93
CA ILE A 257 10.39 12.12 -6.54
C ILE A 257 9.95 10.93 -5.70
N TRP A 258 8.69 10.49 -5.87
CA TRP A 258 8.13 9.34 -5.15
C TRP A 258 8.93 8.06 -5.40
N LEU A 259 9.26 7.79 -6.66
CA LEU A 259 10.10 6.67 -7.07
C LEU A 259 11.51 6.77 -6.49
N LYS A 260 12.15 7.95 -6.60
CA LYS A 260 13.48 8.18 -6.02
C LYS A 260 13.50 7.90 -4.52
N LEU A 261 12.53 8.43 -3.77
CA LEU A 261 12.47 8.23 -2.33
C LEU A 261 12.20 6.78 -1.92
N ASN A 262 11.47 6.01 -2.73
CA ASN A 262 11.17 4.61 -2.46
C ASN A 262 12.23 3.63 -2.99
N MET A 263 13.12 4.05 -3.89
CA MET A 263 14.24 3.24 -4.38
C MET A 263 15.53 3.42 -3.57
N VAL A 264 15.58 4.40 -2.66
CA VAL A 264 16.74 4.61 -1.80
C VAL A 264 16.74 3.54 -0.71
N ASP A 265 17.71 2.62 -0.79
CA ASP A 265 17.95 1.61 0.24
C ASP A 265 18.30 2.26 1.57
N GLU A 266 17.76 1.71 2.66
CA GLU A 266 17.99 2.14 4.06
C GLU A 266 19.48 2.07 4.48
N THR A 267 20.33 1.48 3.65
CA THR A 267 21.78 1.35 3.84
C THR A 267 22.58 2.59 3.41
N SER A 268 21.96 3.51 2.65
CA SER A 268 22.61 4.77 2.28
C SER A 268 22.47 5.78 3.43
N THR A 269 23.59 6.07 4.09
CA THR A 269 23.74 6.96 5.25
C THR A 269 23.43 8.44 4.96
N THR A 270 22.99 8.78 3.75
CA THR A 270 22.50 10.10 3.41
C THR A 270 21.06 10.22 3.89
N ASN A 271 20.86 10.87 5.04
CA ASN A 271 19.56 11.36 5.49
C ASN A 271 19.02 12.36 4.45
N HIS A 272 18.44 11.84 3.37
CA HIS A 272 17.69 12.67 2.46
C HIS A 272 16.43 13.09 3.19
N ASP A 273 16.40 14.37 3.60
CA ASP A 273 15.19 15.00 4.08
C ASP A 273 14.13 14.88 2.98
N SER A 274 13.28 13.87 3.08
CA SER A 274 12.16 13.64 2.16
C SER A 274 11.34 14.92 2.02
N ASN A 275 11.10 15.61 3.13
CA ASN A 275 10.46 16.93 3.17
C ASN A 275 11.21 18.03 2.43
N ALA A 276 12.55 18.00 2.37
CA ALA A 276 13.33 18.95 1.58
C ALA A 276 13.15 18.69 0.07
N SER A 277 13.15 17.42 -0.37
CA SER A 277 12.90 17.07 -1.78
C SER A 277 11.50 17.45 -2.27
N TRP A 278 10.49 17.29 -1.41
CA TRP A 278 9.11 17.71 -1.69
C TRP A 278 8.99 19.24 -1.77
N ARG A 279 9.57 19.96 -0.80
CA ARG A 279 9.55 21.44 -0.75
C ARG A 279 10.34 22.08 -1.87
N ALA A 280 11.48 21.51 -2.25
CA ALA A 280 12.31 22.00 -3.35
C ALA A 280 11.53 22.02 -4.68
N ASN A 281 10.60 21.07 -4.86
CA ASN A 281 9.75 20.97 -6.04
C ASN A 281 8.34 21.54 -5.84
N HIS A 282 8.08 22.25 -4.72
CA HIS A 282 6.80 22.88 -4.40
C HIS A 282 5.59 21.93 -4.31
N LEU A 283 5.83 20.65 -4.02
CA LEU A 283 4.81 19.61 -3.89
C LEU A 283 4.64 19.24 -2.42
N GLU A 284 3.39 19.05 -1.98
CA GLU A 284 3.08 18.49 -0.67
C GLU A 284 2.41 17.13 -0.87
N PRO A 285 3.06 16.01 -0.51
CA PRO A 285 2.40 14.71 -0.53
C PRO A 285 1.25 14.71 0.49
N LYS A 286 0.12 14.17 0.08
CA LYS A 286 -1.05 13.97 0.93
C LYS A 286 -1.52 12.54 0.80
N CYS A 287 -1.86 11.95 1.94
CA CYS A 287 -2.42 10.62 2.01
C CYS A 287 -3.73 10.66 2.78
N SER A 288 -4.71 9.88 2.34
CA SER A 288 -5.97 9.66 3.05
C SER A 288 -6.24 8.17 3.18
N PHE A 289 -6.80 7.79 4.32
CA PHE A 289 -7.04 6.40 4.71
C PHE A 289 -8.52 6.18 4.97
N SER A 290 -9.03 4.99 4.65
CA SER A 290 -10.34 4.57 5.12
C SER A 290 -10.34 4.36 6.65
N TYR A 291 -11.50 4.46 7.29
CA TYR A 291 -11.62 4.35 8.74
C TYR A 291 -11.14 3.00 9.30
N TYR A 292 -11.35 1.93 8.55
CA TYR A 292 -10.94 0.57 8.93
C TYR A 292 -9.54 0.21 8.45
N TYR A 293 -8.86 1.07 7.69
CA TYR A 293 -7.50 0.83 7.20
C TYR A 293 -6.52 0.34 8.28
N PRO A 294 -6.49 0.88 9.52
CA PRO A 294 -5.54 0.46 10.54
C PRO A 294 -5.72 -1.00 10.98
N GLU A 295 -6.87 -1.59 10.73
CA GLU A 295 -7.16 -2.97 11.12
C GLU A 295 -6.68 -3.99 10.10
N PHE A 296 -6.25 -3.54 8.93
CA PHE A 296 -5.73 -4.41 7.91
C PHE A 296 -4.52 -5.18 8.48
N ASN A 297 -4.64 -6.49 8.44
CA ASN A 297 -3.55 -7.41 8.64
C ASN A 297 -3.48 -8.30 7.40
N PHE A 298 -2.28 -8.66 6.97
CA PHE A 298 -2.14 -9.66 5.94
C PHE A 298 -2.84 -10.94 6.35
N ARG A 299 -3.42 -11.62 5.36
CA ARG A 299 -4.09 -12.88 5.59
C ARG A 299 -3.13 -13.85 6.28
N GLN A 300 -3.57 -14.38 7.41
CA GLN A 300 -2.88 -15.47 8.09
C GLN A 300 -3.15 -16.78 7.33
N PRO A 301 -2.20 -17.73 7.33
CA PRO A 301 -2.37 -19.00 6.66
C PRO A 301 -3.59 -19.73 7.22
N SER A 302 -4.41 -20.31 6.34
CA SER A 302 -5.49 -21.21 6.77
C SER A 302 -4.91 -22.46 7.40
N SER A 303 -5.64 -23.15 8.30
CA SER A 303 -5.21 -24.44 8.85
C SER A 303 -4.89 -25.43 7.73
N ALA A 304 -5.70 -25.44 6.67
CA ALA A 304 -5.47 -26.28 5.48
C ALA A 304 -4.16 -25.93 4.74
N ASP A 305 -3.78 -24.64 4.70
CA ASP A 305 -2.53 -24.21 4.05
C ASP A 305 -1.32 -24.64 4.88
N VAL A 306 -1.47 -24.62 6.20
CA VAL A 306 -0.46 -25.08 7.14
C VAL A 306 -0.30 -26.60 7.06
N ASP A 307 -1.40 -27.34 6.94
CA ASP A 307 -1.37 -28.80 6.77
C ASP A 307 -0.64 -29.20 5.49
N ILE A 308 -0.90 -28.54 4.37
CA ILE A 308 -0.18 -28.78 3.11
C ILE A 308 1.32 -28.50 3.27
N TYR A 309 1.68 -27.34 3.83
CA TYR A 309 3.09 -26.95 4.02
C TYR A 309 3.85 -27.88 4.98
N LEU A 310 3.20 -28.32 6.06
CA LEU A 310 3.79 -29.24 7.03
C LEU A 310 3.92 -30.66 6.46
N ASN A 311 3.03 -31.07 5.55
CA ASN A 311 3.12 -32.36 4.87
C ASN A 311 4.24 -32.38 3.82
N GLU A 312 4.53 -31.26 3.16
CA GLU A 312 5.64 -31.13 2.22
C GLU A 312 7.02 -31.13 2.92
N HIS A 313 7.08 -30.69 4.17
CA HIS A 313 8.30 -30.62 4.96
C HIS A 313 8.30 -31.62 6.13
N SER A 314 8.80 -32.83 5.86
CA SER A 314 8.87 -33.95 6.82
C SER A 314 9.50 -33.59 8.18
N PHE A 315 10.45 -32.65 8.23
CA PHE A 315 11.08 -32.21 9.48
C PHE A 315 10.15 -31.39 10.39
N LEU A 316 9.10 -30.76 9.85
CA LEU A 316 8.17 -29.91 10.59
C LEU A 316 6.92 -30.65 11.09
N GLN A 317 6.71 -31.92 10.70
CA GLN A 317 5.54 -32.70 11.13
C GLN A 317 5.40 -32.78 12.67
N ARG A 318 6.51 -32.79 13.41
CA ARG A 318 6.47 -32.78 14.89
C ARG A 318 5.97 -31.46 15.48
N LEU A 319 6.06 -30.36 14.73
CA LEU A 319 5.54 -29.05 15.14
C LEU A 319 4.03 -28.90 14.85
N HIS A 320 3.42 -29.84 14.12
CA HIS A 320 1.98 -29.82 13.80
C HIS A 320 1.10 -29.80 15.06
N LEU A 321 1.42 -30.68 16.01
CA LEU A 321 0.70 -30.78 17.28
C LEU A 321 0.88 -29.51 18.13
N ILE A 322 2.10 -28.97 18.17
CA ILE A 322 2.41 -27.72 18.89
C ILE A 322 1.66 -26.55 18.25
N TYR A 323 1.63 -26.48 16.92
CA TYR A 323 0.93 -25.42 16.18
C TYR A 323 -0.57 -25.44 16.42
N HIS A 324 -1.22 -26.61 16.37
CA HIS A 324 -2.66 -26.72 16.65
C HIS A 324 -2.99 -26.33 18.09
N LEU A 325 -2.19 -26.74 19.08
CA LEU A 325 -2.39 -26.31 20.46
C LEU A 325 -2.21 -24.78 20.59
N LEU A 326 -1.18 -24.22 19.96
CA LEU A 326 -0.91 -22.78 20.00
C LEU A 326 -1.95 -21.93 19.26
N THR A 327 -2.63 -22.45 18.24
CA THR A 327 -3.66 -21.70 17.50
C THR A 327 -5.02 -21.79 18.17
N TYR A 328 -5.32 -22.90 18.84
CA TYR A 328 -6.62 -23.11 19.49
C TYR A 328 -6.75 -22.31 20.79
N ILE A 329 -5.69 -22.26 21.61
CA ILE A 329 -5.69 -21.62 22.94
C ILE A 329 -5.97 -20.09 22.87
N PRO A 330 -5.39 -19.30 21.94
CA PRO A 330 -5.64 -17.87 21.82
C PRO A 330 -7.02 -17.52 21.23
N SER A 331 -7.61 -18.40 20.42
CA SER A 331 -8.89 -18.11 19.76
C SER A 331 -10.09 -18.05 20.73
N LEU A 332 -10.02 -18.73 21.88
CA LEU A 332 -11.15 -18.82 22.83
C LEU A 332 -11.26 -17.61 23.79
N PHE A 333 -10.15 -16.95 24.14
CA PHE A 333 -10.12 -15.97 25.24
C PHE A 333 -9.87 -14.51 24.84
N ILE A 334 -9.49 -14.22 23.60
CA ILE A 334 -8.92 -12.90 23.24
C ILE A 334 -9.89 -12.03 22.40
N TYR A 335 -11.06 -12.54 22.00
CA TYR A 335 -12.00 -11.81 21.13
C TYR A 335 -12.41 -10.41 21.62
N PRO A 336 -12.81 -10.21 22.90
CA PRO A 336 -13.15 -8.87 23.39
C PRO A 336 -11.93 -7.97 23.55
N PHE A 337 -10.76 -8.54 23.88
CA PHE A 337 -9.51 -7.80 24.02
C PHE A 337 -8.98 -7.31 22.66
N LEU A 338 -9.13 -8.11 21.61
CA LEU A 338 -8.79 -7.74 20.23
C LEU A 338 -9.64 -6.57 19.73
N TYR A 339 -10.94 -6.55 20.07
CA TYR A 339 -11.82 -5.44 19.68
C TYR A 339 -11.40 -4.12 20.34
N ILE A 340 -11.10 -4.13 21.65
CA ILE A 340 -10.61 -2.94 22.36
C ILE A 340 -9.26 -2.48 21.80
N PHE A 341 -8.35 -3.42 21.54
CA PHE A 341 -7.05 -3.12 20.95
C PHE A 341 -7.18 -2.50 19.55
N ASN A 342 -8.10 -3.00 18.75
CA ASN A 342 -8.43 -2.47 17.43
C ASN A 342 -8.99 -1.05 17.52
N CYS A 343 -9.88 -0.77 18.46
CA CYS A 343 -10.38 0.58 18.73
C CYS A 343 -9.25 1.55 19.14
N ILE A 344 -8.34 1.12 20.02
CA ILE A 344 -7.15 1.91 20.41
C ILE A 344 -6.24 2.12 19.20
N LYS A 345 -6.03 1.10 18.37
CA LYS A 345 -5.23 1.17 17.14
C LYS A 345 -5.83 2.19 16.16
N ARG A 346 -7.15 2.17 15.95
CA ARG A 346 -7.87 3.15 15.11
C ARG A 346 -7.73 4.55 15.68
N TRP A 347 -8.00 4.73 16.97
CA TRP A 347 -7.92 6.03 17.62
C TRP A 347 -6.52 6.61 17.54
N ARG A 348 -5.50 5.81 17.88
CA ARG A 348 -4.09 6.20 17.77
C ARG A 348 -3.71 6.57 16.34
N PHE A 349 -4.14 5.80 15.35
CA PHE A 349 -3.82 6.07 13.95
C PHE A 349 -4.47 7.36 13.43
N HIS A 350 -5.72 7.65 13.80
CA HIS A 350 -6.39 8.88 13.37
C HIS A 350 -5.94 10.12 14.14
N LEU A 351 -5.54 9.98 15.41
CA LEU A 351 -5.03 11.07 16.24
C LEU A 351 -3.55 11.39 15.91
N LEU A 352 -2.75 10.35 15.73
CA LEU A 352 -1.30 10.41 15.47
C LEU A 352 -1.00 9.76 14.13
N ALA A 353 -1.54 10.32 13.05
CA ALA A 353 -1.26 9.84 11.71
C ALA A 353 0.26 9.85 11.48
N PRO A 354 0.88 8.69 11.21
CA PRO A 354 2.32 8.62 11.00
C PRO A 354 2.70 9.39 9.73
N ARG A 355 3.83 10.10 9.76
CA ARG A 355 4.36 10.87 8.62
C ARG A 355 4.78 9.98 7.44
N VAL A 356 5.12 8.73 7.71
CA VAL A 356 5.42 7.74 6.70
C VAL A 356 4.67 6.47 7.07
N VAL A 357 3.93 5.92 6.12
CA VAL A 357 3.23 4.64 6.26
C VAL A 357 3.95 3.60 5.43
N ASP A 358 4.56 2.63 6.10
CA ASP A 358 5.08 1.45 5.45
C ASP A 358 3.91 0.58 4.96
N THR A 359 3.97 0.21 3.68
CA THR A 359 2.99 -0.71 3.11
C THR A 359 3.35 -2.17 3.40
N TYR A 360 4.49 -2.46 4.04
CA TYR A 360 5.01 -3.82 4.23
C TYR A 360 5.22 -4.60 2.91
N HIS A 361 5.34 -3.88 1.79
CA HIS A 361 5.74 -4.38 0.46
C HIS A 361 7.04 -3.71 -0.02
N GLY A 362 7.89 -3.27 0.91
CA GLY A 362 9.15 -2.60 0.58
C GLY A 362 9.04 -1.10 0.24
N PHE A 363 7.83 -0.56 0.02
CA PHE A 363 7.66 0.86 -0.31
C PHE A 363 6.86 1.66 0.73
N LYS A 364 7.20 2.95 0.82
CA LYS A 364 6.69 3.92 1.77
C LYS A 364 5.67 4.85 1.13
N LEU A 365 4.60 5.15 1.86
CA LEU A 365 3.63 6.19 1.52
C LEU A 365 3.90 7.41 2.40
N PHE A 366 3.92 8.59 1.80
CA PHE A 366 4.28 9.83 2.51
C PHE A 366 3.02 10.58 2.94
N VAL A 367 2.99 10.94 4.22
CA VAL A 367 1.92 11.72 4.87
C VAL A 367 2.57 12.99 5.43
N ARG A 368 1.95 14.14 5.16
CA ARG A 368 2.43 15.50 5.50
C ARG A 368 3.18 15.62 6.84
#